data_AF-A0ABD0TIZ6-F1
#
_entry.id   AF-A0ABD0TIZ6-F1
#
_cell.length_a   1.000
_cell.length_b   1.000
_cell.length_c   1.000
_cell.angle_alpha   90.00
_cell.angle_beta   90.00
_cell.angle_gamma   90.00
#
_symmetry.space_group_name_H-M   'P 1'
#
loop_
_entity.id
_entity.type
_entity.pdbx_description
1 polymer ?
#
loop_
_entity_poly.entity_id
_entity_poly.type
_entity_poly.pdbx_seq_one_letter_code
_entity_poly.pdbx_strand_id
1 'polypeptide(L)'
;MDSIINLQRELQKAIERAVTNYKKSPKDRITPEYLETRLENLDRDWQSFHSNHSKLYQTCKIDEISASSYHTDEVYDHTEDTYIFFKSTMKAELNRLLILRTDRSASVKSTNSGESKSNSSFVKLPKISIPTFSGNYSEWPTFRDLFVSLVDKNSSLDNVQKLHYLKGQLSGETLPLPRIIMTSVGIC
;
A
#
# COMPACT_ATOMS: atom_id res chain seq x y z
N MET A 1 16.25 -32.96 -0.30
CA MET A 1 14.80 -32.73 -0.31
C MET A 1 14.25 -32.50 1.09
N ASP A 2 14.27 -33.52 1.98
CA ASP A 2 13.63 -33.47 3.30
C ASP A 2 14.04 -32.28 4.18
N SER A 3 15.32 -31.91 4.16
CA SER A 3 15.81 -30.74 4.90
C SER A 3 15.14 -29.43 4.45
N ILE A 4 14.92 -29.25 3.13
CA ILE A 4 14.25 -28.05 2.60
C ILE A 4 12.76 -28.09 2.94
N ILE A 5 12.11 -29.26 2.83
CA ILE A 5 10.70 -29.44 3.20
C ILE A 5 10.47 -29.13 4.69
N ASN A 6 11.36 -29.60 5.56
CA ASN A 6 11.28 -29.30 7.00
C ASN A 6 11.41 -27.80 7.26
N LEU A 7 12.34 -27.13 6.58
CA LEU A 7 12.48 -25.68 6.69
C LEU A 7 11.23 -24.94 6.19
N GLN A 8 10.59 -25.42 5.10
CA GLN A 8 9.33 -24.86 4.62
C GLN A 8 8.22 -24.98 5.67
N ARG A 9 8.08 -26.15 6.32
CA ARG A 9 7.05 -26.32 7.36
C ARG A 9 7.30 -25.45 8.58
N GLU A 10 8.56 -25.21 8.95
CA GLU A 10 8.86 -24.28 10.05
C GLU A 10 8.56 -22.82 9.71
N LEU A 11 8.84 -22.40 8.46
CA LEU A 11 8.50 -21.08 7.95
C LEU A 11 6.98 -20.88 7.82
N GLN A 12 6.26 -21.87 7.30
CA GLN A 12 4.78 -21.87 7.28
C GLN A 12 4.23 -21.62 8.69
N LYS A 13 4.66 -22.42 9.68
CA LYS A 13 4.24 -22.23 11.07
C LYS A 13 4.66 -20.86 11.62
N ALA A 14 5.79 -20.31 11.20
CA ALA A 14 6.23 -18.99 11.65
C ALA A 14 5.28 -17.89 11.15
N ILE A 15 4.89 -17.95 9.87
CA ILE A 15 3.92 -17.04 9.24
C ILE A 15 2.55 -17.16 9.94
N GLU A 16 2.03 -18.39 10.13
CA GLU A 16 0.76 -18.63 10.84
C GLU A 16 0.79 -18.14 12.30
N ARG A 17 1.92 -18.34 12.99
CA ARG A 17 2.14 -17.81 14.35
C ARG A 17 2.15 -16.29 14.37
N ALA A 18 2.72 -15.63 13.36
CA ALA A 18 2.69 -14.17 13.26
C ALA A 18 1.25 -13.65 13.19
N VAL A 19 0.38 -14.30 12.41
CA VAL A 19 -1.06 -13.98 12.35
C VAL A 19 -1.71 -14.12 13.73
N THR A 20 -1.48 -15.26 14.38
CA THR A 20 -2.08 -15.57 15.68
C THR A 20 -1.62 -14.60 16.76
N ASN A 21 -0.33 -14.26 16.76
CA ASN A 21 0.27 -13.32 17.70
C ASN A 21 -0.27 -11.90 17.51
N TYR A 22 -0.49 -11.49 16.26
CA TYR A 22 -1.14 -10.21 15.98
C TYR A 22 -2.58 -10.18 16.50
N LYS A 23 -3.39 -11.21 16.22
CA LYS A 23 -4.77 -11.29 16.72
C LYS A 23 -4.88 -11.25 18.25
N LYS A 24 -3.87 -11.78 18.95
CA LYS A 24 -3.78 -11.76 20.42
C LYS A 24 -3.17 -10.48 20.99
N SER A 25 -2.64 -9.58 20.15
CA SER A 25 -1.99 -8.36 20.61
C SER A 25 -3.03 -7.36 21.15
N PRO A 26 -2.81 -6.77 22.34
CA PRO A 26 -3.67 -5.71 22.87
C PRO A 26 -3.76 -4.52 21.90
N LYS A 27 -4.94 -3.92 21.74
CA LYS A 27 -5.19 -2.85 20.75
C LYS A 27 -4.35 -1.59 20.99
N ASP A 28 -4.04 -1.28 22.25
CA ASP A 28 -3.18 -0.18 22.68
C ASP A 28 -1.72 -0.35 22.24
N ARG A 29 -1.26 -1.60 22.05
CA ARG A 29 0.09 -1.90 21.55
C ARG A 29 0.20 -1.79 20.02
N ILE A 30 -0.93 -1.73 19.30
CA ILE A 30 -0.94 -1.67 17.84
C ILE A 30 -0.67 -0.23 17.39
N THR A 31 0.61 0.09 17.21
CA THR A 31 1.06 1.37 16.63
C THR A 31 1.53 1.16 15.17
N PRO A 32 1.62 2.23 14.36
CA PRO A 32 2.24 2.19 13.04
C PRO A 32 3.62 1.53 13.04
N GLU A 33 4.48 1.90 13.98
CA GLU A 33 5.86 1.39 14.08
C GLU A 33 5.87 -0.11 14.42
N TYR A 34 4.93 -0.56 15.27
CA TYR A 34 4.72 -1.98 15.54
C TYR A 34 4.27 -2.74 14.30
N LEU A 35 3.34 -2.18 13.53
CA LEU A 35 2.83 -2.80 12.29
C LEU A 35 3.92 -2.85 11.21
N GLU A 36 4.71 -1.80 11.03
CA GLU A 36 5.84 -1.76 10.09
C GLU A 36 6.87 -2.85 10.43
N THR A 37 7.32 -2.90 11.69
CA THR A 37 8.27 -3.94 12.15
C THR A 37 7.73 -5.35 11.91
N ARG A 38 6.43 -5.57 12.12
CA ARG A 38 5.78 -6.86 11.90
C ARG A 38 5.68 -7.20 10.40
N LEU A 39 5.39 -6.22 9.55
CA LEU A 39 5.37 -6.37 8.09
C LEU A 39 6.75 -6.74 7.55
N GLU A 40 7.81 -6.10 8.02
CA GLU A 40 9.19 -6.40 7.64
C GLU A 40 9.58 -7.85 7.99
N ASN A 41 9.23 -8.28 9.21
CA ASN A 41 9.48 -9.66 9.63
C ASN A 41 8.69 -10.67 8.78
N LEU A 42 7.41 -10.38 8.52
CA LEU A 42 6.56 -11.21 7.67
C LEU A 42 7.13 -11.32 6.24
N ASP A 43 7.60 -10.21 5.68
CA ASP A 43 8.21 -10.18 4.34
C ASP A 43 9.52 -10.97 4.27
N ARG A 44 10.36 -10.89 5.30
CA ARG A 44 11.60 -11.69 5.39
C ARG A 44 11.30 -13.18 5.45
N ASP A 45 10.33 -13.59 6.26
CA ASP A 45 9.95 -15.00 6.41
C ASP A 45 9.34 -15.52 5.10
N TRP A 46 8.49 -14.73 4.44
CA TRP A 46 7.93 -15.05 3.12
C TRP A 46 9.00 -15.17 2.02
N GLN A 47 9.94 -14.22 1.95
CA GLN A 47 11.04 -14.28 0.96
C GLN A 47 11.88 -15.54 1.14
N SER A 48 12.14 -15.93 2.39
CA SER A 48 12.86 -17.17 2.70
C SER A 48 12.05 -18.39 2.25
N PHE A 49 10.73 -18.40 2.51
CA PHE A 49 9.83 -19.48 2.12
C PHE A 49 9.74 -19.63 0.59
N HIS A 50 9.57 -18.53 -0.13
CA HIS A 50 9.52 -18.53 -1.59
C HIS A 50 10.86 -18.98 -2.19
N SER A 51 11.99 -18.49 -1.66
CA SER A 51 13.33 -18.89 -2.12
C SER A 51 13.57 -20.39 -1.93
N ASN A 52 13.13 -20.96 -0.80
CA ASN A 52 13.22 -22.39 -0.54
C ASN A 52 12.33 -23.21 -1.47
N HIS A 53 11.13 -22.73 -1.78
CA HIS A 53 10.25 -23.34 -2.77
C HIS A 53 10.93 -23.39 -4.15
N SER A 54 11.42 -22.25 -4.64
CA SER A 54 12.14 -22.20 -5.92
C SER A 54 13.34 -23.15 -5.92
N LYS A 55 14.11 -23.18 -4.83
CA LYS A 55 15.25 -24.09 -4.69
C LYS A 55 14.84 -25.56 -4.72
N LEU A 56 13.70 -25.92 -4.12
CA LEU A 56 13.18 -27.28 -4.15
C LEU A 56 12.91 -27.74 -5.59
N TYR A 57 12.20 -26.93 -6.38
CA TYR A 57 11.88 -27.24 -7.78
C TYR A 57 13.08 -27.14 -8.74
N GLN A 58 14.14 -26.43 -8.34
CA GLN A 58 15.39 -26.38 -9.10
C GLN A 58 16.32 -27.56 -8.82
N THR A 59 16.28 -28.13 -7.62
CA THR A 59 17.28 -29.11 -7.15
C THR A 59 16.76 -30.53 -7.01
N CYS A 60 15.44 -30.73 -7.02
CA CYS A 60 14.82 -32.03 -6.88
C CYS A 60 14.00 -32.41 -8.11
N LYS A 61 13.79 -33.71 -8.32
CA LYS A 61 12.97 -34.21 -9.43
C LYS A 61 11.50 -33.90 -9.18
N ILE A 62 10.79 -33.52 -10.24
CA ILE A 62 9.37 -33.14 -10.16
C ILE A 62 8.53 -34.30 -9.59
N ASP A 63 8.74 -35.53 -10.03
CA ASP A 63 7.96 -36.69 -9.53
C ASP A 63 8.15 -36.92 -8.02
N GLU A 64 9.34 -36.70 -7.49
CA GLU A 64 9.62 -36.81 -6.05
C GLU A 64 8.95 -35.68 -5.27
N ILE A 65 8.91 -34.47 -5.82
CA ILE A 65 8.22 -33.32 -5.19
C ILE A 65 6.72 -33.54 -5.21
N SER A 66 6.15 -33.96 -6.34
CA SER A 66 4.71 -34.20 -6.49
C SER A 66 4.19 -35.30 -5.57
N ALA A 67 5.03 -36.30 -5.26
CA ALA A 67 4.71 -37.35 -4.29
C ALA A 67 4.93 -36.93 -2.83
N SER A 68 5.57 -35.78 -2.57
CA SER A 68 5.89 -35.33 -1.23
C SER A 68 4.68 -34.71 -0.52
N SER A 69 4.66 -34.83 0.81
CA SER A 69 3.62 -34.18 1.64
C SER A 69 3.61 -32.66 1.50
N TYR A 70 4.71 -32.05 1.07
CA TYR A 70 4.76 -30.62 0.80
C TYR A 70 3.84 -30.21 -0.36
N HIS A 71 3.77 -31.04 -1.41
CA HIS A 71 2.91 -30.78 -2.56
C HIS A 71 1.47 -31.24 -2.32
N THR A 72 1.28 -32.45 -1.77
CA THR A 72 -0.07 -32.99 -1.54
C THR A 72 -0.87 -32.21 -0.50
N ASP A 73 -0.18 -31.59 0.47
CA ASP A 73 -0.83 -30.74 1.48
C ASP A 73 -0.97 -29.28 1.01
N GLU A 74 -0.66 -28.97 -0.26
CA GLU A 74 -0.76 -27.63 -0.85
C GLU A 74 -0.06 -26.55 0.00
N VAL A 75 1.08 -26.90 0.60
CA VAL A 75 1.75 -26.08 1.62
C VAL A 75 2.11 -24.69 1.09
N TYR A 76 2.54 -24.62 -0.18
CA TYR A 76 2.89 -23.35 -0.79
C TYR A 76 1.67 -22.43 -0.91
N ASP A 77 0.60 -22.91 -1.53
CA ASP A 77 -0.59 -22.12 -1.84
C ASP A 77 -1.27 -21.63 -0.55
N HIS A 78 -1.45 -22.52 0.44
CA HIS A 78 -2.01 -22.14 1.74
C HIS A 78 -1.16 -21.10 2.48
N THR A 79 0.16 -21.21 2.40
CA THR A 79 1.07 -20.24 3.03
C THR A 79 1.03 -18.90 2.30
N GLU A 80 0.95 -18.91 0.97
CA GLU A 80 0.83 -17.70 0.13
C GLU A 80 -0.44 -16.93 0.45
N ASP A 81 -1.58 -17.62 0.50
CA ASP A 81 -2.86 -17.02 0.87
C ASP A 81 -2.81 -16.40 2.27
N THR A 82 -2.22 -17.11 3.23
CA THR A 82 -2.04 -16.61 4.60
C THR A 82 -1.18 -15.35 4.64
N TYR A 83 -0.07 -15.35 3.89
CA TYR A 83 0.82 -14.21 3.77
C TYR A 83 0.11 -12.99 3.14
N ILE A 84 -0.55 -13.18 2.00
CA ILE A 84 -1.26 -12.10 1.27
C ILE A 84 -2.37 -11.52 2.15
N PHE A 85 -3.19 -12.38 2.73
CA PHE A 85 -4.29 -11.98 3.63
C PHE A 85 -3.76 -11.16 4.81
N PHE A 86 -2.72 -11.65 5.48
CA PHE A 86 -2.20 -11.02 6.67
C PHE A 86 -1.49 -9.69 6.35
N LYS A 87 -0.65 -9.67 5.31
CA LYS A 87 0.02 -8.46 4.83
C LYS A 87 -0.98 -7.36 4.45
N SER A 88 -2.04 -7.73 3.74
CA SER A 88 -3.10 -6.80 3.34
C SER A 88 -3.85 -6.23 4.54
N THR A 89 -4.19 -7.10 5.51
CA THR A 89 -4.84 -6.70 6.76
C THR A 89 -3.99 -5.71 7.55
N MET A 90 -2.69 -5.99 7.69
CA MET A 90 -1.76 -5.11 8.42
C MET A 90 -1.56 -3.77 7.72
N LYS A 91 -1.44 -3.76 6.39
CA LYS A 91 -1.33 -2.51 5.61
C LYS A 91 -2.59 -1.65 5.71
N ALA A 92 -3.77 -2.28 5.68
CA ALA A 92 -5.03 -1.57 5.86
C ALA A 92 -5.10 -0.89 7.23
N GLU A 93 -4.71 -1.61 8.29
CA GLU A 93 -4.68 -1.06 9.65
C GLU A 93 -3.63 0.04 9.81
N LEU A 94 -2.45 -0.12 9.22
CA LEU A 94 -1.40 0.91 9.23
C LEU A 94 -1.90 2.20 8.59
N ASN A 95 -2.50 2.11 7.40
CA ASN A 95 -3.10 3.26 6.72
C ASN A 95 -4.19 3.93 7.56
N ARG A 96 -5.06 3.13 8.20
CA ARG A 96 -6.10 3.64 9.10
C ARG A 96 -5.52 4.45 10.25
N LEU A 97 -4.45 3.97 10.90
CA LEU A 97 -3.80 4.67 12.00
C LEU A 97 -3.09 5.96 11.56
N LEU A 98 -2.47 5.96 10.37
CA LEU A 98 -1.80 7.14 9.82
C LEU A 98 -2.77 8.27 9.46
N ILE A 99 -3.95 7.93 8.91
CA ILE A 99 -5.02 8.90 8.64
C ILE A 99 -5.50 9.54 9.95
N LEU A 100 -5.80 8.72 10.98
CA LEU A 100 -6.26 9.21 12.28
C LEU A 100 -5.24 10.11 13.00
N ARG A 101 -3.93 9.86 12.84
CA ARG A 101 -2.87 10.73 13.36
C ARG A 101 -2.87 12.10 12.68
N THR A 102 -3.14 12.13 11.37
CA THR A 102 -3.16 13.37 10.57
C THR A 102 -4.33 14.27 10.98
N ASP A 103 -5.53 13.71 11.17
CA ASP A 103 -6.74 14.46 11.56
C ASP A 103 -6.62 15.06 12.97
N ARG A 104 -6.02 14.32 13.93
CA ARG A 104 -5.77 14.85 15.29
C ARG A 104 -4.78 16.01 15.28
N SER A 105 -3.78 15.97 14.42
CA SER A 105 -2.79 17.07 14.34
C SER A 105 -3.37 18.35 13.74
N ALA A 106 -4.44 18.26 12.92
CA ALA A 106 -5.14 19.41 12.36
C ALA A 106 -6.08 20.09 13.38
N SER A 107 -6.65 19.33 14.32
CA SER A 107 -7.63 19.84 15.29
C SER A 107 -7.03 20.62 16.48
N VAL A 108 -5.76 20.37 16.84
CA VAL A 108 -5.11 20.97 18.03
C VAL A 108 -4.65 22.44 17.81
N LYS A 109 -4.83 23.02 16.62
CA LYS A 109 -4.39 24.41 16.33
C LYS A 109 -5.44 25.51 16.59
N SER A 110 -6.60 25.19 17.17
CA SER A 110 -7.62 26.21 17.49
C SER A 110 -7.82 26.36 19.00
N THR A 111 -6.86 26.99 19.66
CA THR A 111 -7.10 27.67 20.95
C THR A 111 -6.05 28.76 21.11
N ASN A 112 -6.32 29.91 20.49
CA ASN A 112 -6.07 31.22 21.07
C ASN A 112 -6.70 32.32 20.19
N SER A 113 -7.56 33.10 20.84
CA SER A 113 -7.86 34.52 20.61
C SER A 113 -8.56 34.94 19.31
N GLY A 114 -9.81 35.40 19.48
CA GLY A 114 -10.26 36.73 19.10
C GLY A 114 -10.15 37.19 17.64
N GLU A 115 -11.33 37.44 17.05
CA GLU A 115 -11.61 38.40 15.97
C GLU A 115 -11.12 38.10 14.55
N SER A 116 -12.12 37.86 13.69
CA SER A 116 -12.34 38.59 12.44
C SER A 116 -11.12 38.93 11.56
N LYS A 117 -10.80 38.07 10.60
CA LYS A 117 -10.79 38.36 9.14
C LYS A 117 -9.95 37.33 8.37
N SER A 118 -10.46 37.05 7.17
CA SER A 118 -9.79 36.45 6.02
C SER A 118 -8.26 36.38 6.11
N ASN A 119 -7.70 35.17 6.06
CA ASN A 119 -6.45 34.92 5.35
C ASN A 119 -6.29 33.43 5.06
N SER A 120 -6.11 33.16 3.77
CA SER A 120 -5.75 31.89 3.15
C SER A 120 -4.57 31.23 3.86
N SER A 121 -4.82 30.16 4.62
CA SER A 121 -3.76 29.33 5.19
C SER A 121 -3.48 28.16 4.25
N PHE A 122 -2.26 28.16 3.69
CA PHE A 122 -1.69 27.13 2.84
C PHE A 122 -1.88 25.73 3.43
N VAL A 123 -2.82 24.97 2.86
CA VAL A 123 -2.96 23.53 3.07
C VAL A 123 -1.77 22.84 2.38
N LYS A 124 -0.73 22.49 3.14
CA LYS A 124 0.25 21.50 2.68
C LYS A 124 -0.40 20.13 2.82
N LEU A 125 -0.99 19.61 1.74
CA LEU A 125 -1.53 18.25 1.74
C LEU A 125 -0.39 17.22 1.96
N PRO A 126 -0.67 16.10 2.64
CA PRO A 126 0.26 14.99 2.75
C PRO A 126 0.57 14.44 1.37
N LYS A 127 1.84 14.07 1.14
CA LYS A 127 2.28 13.39 -0.09
C LYS A 127 1.60 12.02 -0.20
N ILE A 128 0.42 12.00 -0.80
CA ILE A 128 -0.17 10.79 -1.35
C ILE A 128 0.75 10.41 -2.50
N SER A 129 1.44 9.27 -2.40
CA SER A 129 2.20 8.71 -3.52
C SER A 129 1.20 8.20 -4.56
N ILE A 130 0.78 9.11 -5.42
CA ILE A 130 0.00 8.82 -6.62
C ILE A 130 0.96 8.10 -7.59
N PRO A 131 0.52 7.05 -8.30
CA PRO A 131 1.32 6.45 -9.35
C PRO A 131 1.67 7.51 -10.41
N THR A 132 2.97 7.68 -10.68
CA THR A 132 3.50 8.57 -11.71
C THR A 132 2.95 8.17 -13.07
N PHE A 133 2.23 9.09 -13.74
CA PHE A 133 1.76 8.87 -15.09
C PHE A 133 2.95 8.89 -16.05
N SER A 134 3.24 7.74 -16.65
CA SER A 134 4.42 7.51 -17.48
C SER A 134 4.31 8.04 -18.91
N GLY A 135 3.15 8.63 -19.29
CA GLY A 135 2.84 9.03 -20.66
C GLY A 135 2.15 7.95 -21.49
N ASN A 136 1.80 6.80 -20.91
CA ASN A 136 1.07 5.74 -21.57
C ASN A 136 -0.44 6.05 -21.66
N TYR A 137 -0.98 6.16 -22.89
CA TYR A 137 -2.39 6.46 -23.12
C TYR A 137 -3.36 5.44 -22.47
N SER A 138 -2.92 4.20 -22.23
CA SER A 138 -3.73 3.17 -21.58
C SER A 138 -3.96 3.42 -20.08
N GLU A 139 -3.09 4.21 -19.43
CA GLU A 139 -3.20 4.55 -18.00
C GLU A 139 -4.03 5.83 -17.76
N TRP A 140 -4.38 6.54 -18.84
CA TRP A 140 -5.07 7.82 -18.79
C TRP A 140 -6.49 7.77 -18.19
N PRO A 141 -7.35 6.79 -18.52
CA PRO A 141 -8.69 6.73 -17.93
C PRO A 141 -8.64 6.55 -16.41
N THR A 142 -7.77 5.66 -15.93
CA THR A 142 -7.57 5.38 -14.51
C THR A 142 -7.00 6.59 -13.77
N PHE A 143 -6.03 7.28 -14.38
CA PHE A 143 -5.47 8.52 -13.81
C PHE A 143 -6.52 9.65 -13.77
N ARG A 144 -7.30 9.81 -14.83
CA ARG A 144 -8.38 10.81 -14.90
C ARG A 144 -9.44 10.56 -13.84
N ASP A 145 -9.91 9.33 -13.70
CA ASP A 145 -10.94 8.98 -12.71
C ASP A 145 -10.43 9.21 -11.28
N LEU A 146 -9.17 8.87 -11.02
CA LEU A 146 -8.51 9.14 -9.74
C LEU A 146 -8.38 10.65 -9.47
N PHE A 147 -7.96 11.43 -10.48
CA PHE A 147 -7.81 12.88 -10.36
C PHE A 147 -9.17 13.57 -10.15
N VAL A 148 -10.20 13.20 -10.89
CA VAL A 148 -11.56 13.75 -10.73
C VAL A 148 -12.12 13.40 -9.34
N SER A 149 -11.91 12.17 -8.88
CA SER A 149 -12.39 11.72 -7.57
C SER A 149 -11.68 12.43 -6.40
N LEU A 150 -10.37 12.61 -6.49
CA LEU A 150 -9.55 13.16 -5.40
C LEU A 150 -9.47 14.69 -5.40
N VAL A 151 -9.39 15.28 -6.59
CA VAL A 151 -9.05 16.70 -6.78
C VAL A 151 -10.26 17.49 -7.24
N ASP A 152 -11.06 16.98 -8.19
CA ASP A 152 -12.15 17.77 -8.76
C ASP A 152 -13.42 17.77 -7.90
N LYS A 153 -13.79 16.62 -7.32
CA LYS A 153 -14.89 16.48 -6.34
C LYS A 153 -14.58 17.14 -4.99
N ASN A 154 -13.35 17.61 -4.79
CA ASN A 154 -12.95 18.27 -3.56
C ASN A 154 -13.19 19.78 -3.69
N SER A 155 -14.32 20.25 -3.16
CA SER A 155 -14.74 21.66 -3.17
C SER A 155 -13.86 22.59 -2.33
N SER A 156 -12.87 22.03 -1.62
CA SER A 156 -11.89 22.76 -0.82
C SER A 156 -10.66 23.22 -1.62
N LEU A 157 -10.51 22.76 -2.87
CA LEU A 157 -9.37 23.12 -3.73
C LEU A 157 -9.80 24.09 -4.83
N ASP A 158 -9.09 25.22 -4.93
CA ASP A 158 -9.31 26.20 -5.98
C ASP A 158 -8.65 25.75 -7.31
N ASN A 159 -9.16 26.21 -8.45
CA ASN A 159 -8.76 25.78 -9.79
C ASN A 159 -7.25 25.90 -10.04
N VAL A 160 -6.62 26.94 -9.48
CA VAL A 160 -5.17 27.15 -9.57
C VAL A 160 -4.40 26.09 -8.78
N GLN A 161 -4.90 25.68 -7.61
CA GLN A 161 -4.29 24.62 -6.81
C GLN A 161 -4.49 23.26 -7.47
N LYS A 162 -5.68 22.98 -8.02
CA LYS A 162 -5.94 21.78 -8.82
C LYS A 162 -4.95 21.64 -9.98
N LEU A 163 -4.65 22.75 -10.69
CA LEU A 163 -3.69 22.77 -11.79
C LEU A 163 -2.23 22.55 -11.31
N HIS A 164 -1.86 23.13 -10.16
CA HIS A 164 -0.54 22.92 -9.58
C HIS A 164 -0.35 21.46 -9.13
N TYR A 165 -1.40 20.83 -8.59
CA TYR A 165 -1.42 19.41 -8.29
C TYR A 165 -1.26 18.55 -9.54
N LEU A 166 -2.00 18.87 -10.61
CA LEU A 166 -1.89 18.15 -11.87
C LEU A 166 -0.46 18.22 -12.44
N LYS A 167 0.15 19.40 -12.44
CA LYS A 167 1.54 19.60 -12.90
C LYS A 167 2.57 18.82 -12.08
N GLY A 168 2.36 18.67 -10.77
CA GLY A 168 3.28 17.92 -9.90
C GLY A 168 3.24 16.40 -10.08
N GLN A 169 2.18 15.87 -10.68
CA GLN A 169 1.98 14.42 -10.89
C GLN A 169 2.40 13.94 -12.29
N LEU A 170 2.74 14.88 -13.19
CA LEU A 170 3.32 14.58 -14.50
C LEU A 170 4.84 14.63 -14.36
N SER A 171 5.48 13.48 -14.17
CA SER A 171 6.95 13.38 -14.16
C SER A 171 7.42 12.55 -15.35
N GLY A 172 8.25 13.17 -16.19
CA GLY A 172 8.71 12.64 -17.47
C GLY A 172 8.35 13.62 -18.58
N GLU A 173 9.30 13.94 -19.47
CA GLU A 173 9.09 14.79 -20.65
C GLU A 173 7.84 14.34 -21.40
N THR A 174 6.71 15.00 -21.16
CA THR A 174 5.45 14.64 -21.79
C THR A 174 5.20 15.61 -22.94
N LEU A 175 5.20 15.00 -24.12
CA LEU A 175 4.73 15.49 -25.41
C LEU A 175 3.50 16.40 -25.26
N PRO A 176 3.31 17.36 -26.18
CA PRO A 176 2.28 18.39 -26.07
C PRO A 176 0.92 17.78 -25.73
N LEU A 177 0.45 18.07 -24.53
CA LEU A 177 -0.82 17.59 -23.98
C LEU A 177 -1.93 17.79 -25.04
N PRO A 178 -2.70 16.75 -25.40
CA PRO A 178 -3.82 16.92 -26.30
C PRO A 178 -4.76 17.98 -25.71
N ARG A 179 -5.18 18.95 -26.52
CA ARG A 179 -6.09 20.06 -26.16
C ARG A 179 -7.35 19.65 -25.36
N ILE A 180 -7.66 18.37 -25.31
CA ILE A 180 -8.73 17.73 -24.55
C ILE A 180 -8.68 18.03 -23.03
N ILE A 181 -7.49 18.32 -22.47
CA ILE A 181 -7.36 18.57 -21.02
C ILE A 181 -7.96 19.94 -20.62
N MET A 182 -7.97 20.94 -21.51
CA MET A 182 -8.55 22.25 -21.19
C MET A 182 -10.08 22.24 -21.18
N THR A 183 -10.71 21.41 -22.00
CA THR A 183 -12.18 21.41 -22.14
C THR A 183 -12.89 20.61 -21.03
N SER A 184 -12.25 19.59 -20.44
CA SER A 184 -12.91 18.73 -19.44
C SER A 184 -12.92 19.30 -18.02
N VAL A 185 -12.13 20.36 -17.73
CA VAL A 185 -12.05 20.98 -16.39
C VAL A 185 -12.88 22.26 -16.32
N GLY A 186 -13.61 22.62 -17.39
CA GLY A 186 -14.53 23.75 -17.37
C GLY A 186 -13.87 25.08 -17.01
N ILE A 187 -12.63 25.31 -17.43
CA ILE A 187 -11.95 26.61 -17.33
C ILE A 187 -12.11 27.30 -18.69
N CYS A 188 -13.27 27.93 -18.87
CA CYS A 188 -13.42 29.14 -19.68
C CYS A 188 -13.88 30.25 -18.74
#